data_AF-A0A352UM93-F1
#
_entry.id   AF-A0A352UM93-F1
#
_cell.length_a   1.000
_cell.length_b   1.000
_cell.length_c   1.000
_cell.angle_alpha   90.00
_cell.angle_beta   90.00
_cell.angle_gamma   90.00
#
_symmetry.space_group_name_H-M   'P 1'
#
loop_
_entity.id
_entity.type
_entity.pdbx_description
1 polymer ?
#
loop_
_entity_poly.entity_id
_entity_poly.type
_entity_poly.pdbx_seq_one_letter_code
_entity_poly.pdbx_strand_id
1 'polypeptide(L)'
;MYEVMKQEGRARRGRFICPHGAVQTPVFMNVGTQGAIKGALSARDLGEIGCQVELSNTYHLHVRPGDTLIRDMGGLHRFMTWDGPILTDSGG
;
A
#
# COMPACT_ATOMS: atom_id res chain seq x y z
N MET A 1 -13.04 1.33 -8.43
CA MET A 1 -13.43 1.96 -9.72
C MET A 1 -12.34 2.96 -10.11
N TYR A 2 -11.87 2.96 -11.36
CA TYR A 2 -10.88 3.92 -11.87
C TYR A 2 -11.52 4.96 -12.78
N GLU A 3 -11.22 6.22 -12.54
CA GLU A 3 -11.74 7.38 -13.28
C GLU A 3 -10.57 8.22 -13.80
N VAL A 4 -10.59 8.58 -15.09
CA VAL A 4 -9.66 9.55 -15.68
C VAL A 4 -10.30 10.93 -15.61
N MET A 5 -9.69 11.85 -14.86
CA MET A 5 -10.20 13.20 -14.61
C MET A 5 -9.68 14.24 -15.62
N LYS A 6 -8.45 14.06 -16.10
CA LYS A 6 -7.83 14.90 -17.13
C LYS A 6 -6.80 14.11 -17.91
N GLN A 7 -6.65 14.40 -19.20
CA GLN A 7 -5.62 13.84 -20.05
C GLN A 7 -4.92 14.95 -20.84
N GLU A 8 -3.59 14.85 -20.96
CA GLU A 8 -2.76 15.74 -21.77
C GLU A 8 -1.72 14.88 -22.51
N GLY A 9 -1.91 14.70 -23.82
CA GLY A 9 -1.16 13.70 -24.59
C GLY A 9 -1.34 12.29 -24.02
N ARG A 10 -0.23 11.66 -23.56
CA ARG A 10 -0.22 10.34 -22.92
C ARG A 10 -0.31 10.40 -21.38
N ALA A 11 -0.16 11.59 -20.79
CA ALA A 11 -0.27 11.78 -19.35
C ALA A 11 -1.73 11.79 -18.92
N ARG A 12 -2.05 11.14 -17.80
CA ARG A 12 -3.41 10.99 -17.27
C ARG A 12 -3.41 11.32 -15.79
N ARG A 13 -4.30 12.22 -15.39
CA ARG A 13 -4.70 12.42 -14.00
C ARG A 13 -5.96 11.60 -13.74
N GLY A 14 -5.95 10.80 -12.70
CA GLY A 14 -7.09 9.95 -12.37
C GLY A 14 -7.28 9.74 -10.88
N ARG A 15 -8.32 9.00 -10.55
CA ARG A 15 -8.66 8.59 -9.19
C ARG A 15 -9.08 7.12 -9.21
N PHE A 16 -8.50 6.33 -8.32
CA PHE A 16 -8.86 4.94 -8.09
C PHE A 16 -9.52 4.80 -6.72
N ILE A 17 -10.77 4.37 -6.68
CA ILE A 17 -11.49 4.09 -5.43
C ILE A 17 -11.27 2.64 -5.03
N CYS A 18 -10.65 2.46 -3.87
CA CYS A 18 -10.43 1.20 -3.18
C CYS A 18 -11.32 1.11 -1.92
N PRO A 19 -11.52 -0.10 -1.34
CA PRO A 19 -12.27 -0.25 -0.09
C PRO A 19 -11.69 0.54 1.08
N HIS A 20 -10.36 0.72 1.10
CA HIS A 20 -9.62 1.39 2.17
C HIS A 20 -9.23 2.84 1.84
N GLY A 21 -9.85 3.44 0.82
CA GLY A 21 -9.62 4.85 0.46
C GLY A 21 -9.46 5.10 -1.03
N ALA A 22 -9.33 6.37 -1.40
CA ALA A 22 -9.10 6.80 -2.76
C ALA A 22 -7.61 7.08 -3.02
N VAL A 23 -7.13 6.71 -4.20
CA VAL A 23 -5.76 6.96 -4.66
C VAL A 23 -5.80 7.86 -5.90
N GLN A 24 -5.13 9.02 -5.85
CA GLN A 24 -4.93 9.89 -7.01
C GLN A 24 -3.80 9.35 -7.88
N THR A 25 -3.96 9.35 -9.20
CA THR A 25 -2.91 8.99 -10.16
C THR A 25 -2.47 10.22 -10.98
N PRO A 26 -1.18 10.35 -11.35
CA PRO A 26 -0.07 9.41 -11.10
C PRO A 26 0.31 9.31 -9.63
N VAL A 27 0.70 8.11 -9.18
CA VAL A 27 1.02 7.84 -7.77
C VAL A 27 2.41 7.20 -7.65
N PHE A 28 3.14 7.59 -6.62
CA PHE A 28 4.32 6.88 -6.15
C PHE A 28 3.93 6.05 -4.93
N MET A 29 4.37 4.80 -4.87
CA MET A 29 4.02 3.87 -3.79
C MET A 29 5.25 3.61 -2.93
N ASN A 30 5.14 3.85 -1.63
CA ASN A 30 6.22 3.52 -0.69
C ASN A 30 6.24 2.01 -0.46
N VAL A 31 7.43 1.40 -0.47
CA VAL A 31 7.59 -0.05 -0.39
C VAL A 31 7.89 -0.48 1.05
N GLY A 32 6.98 -1.26 1.64
CA GLY A 32 7.20 -2.01 2.87
C GLY A 32 7.78 -3.40 2.59
N THR A 33 8.83 -3.76 3.34
CA THR A 33 9.40 -5.11 3.33
C THR A 33 9.22 -5.70 4.72
N GLN A 34 8.63 -6.89 4.82
CA GLN A 34 8.32 -7.56 6.11
C GLN A 34 7.35 -6.77 7.00
N GLY A 35 6.38 -6.07 6.41
CA GLY A 35 5.38 -5.31 7.15
C GLY A 35 5.92 -4.03 7.81
N ALA A 36 7.11 -3.58 7.42
CA ALA A 36 7.69 -2.31 7.82
C ALA A 36 8.41 -1.65 6.65
N ILE A 37 8.46 -0.33 6.65
CA ILE A 37 9.33 0.40 5.72
C ILE A 37 10.70 0.52 6.37
N LYS A 38 11.75 0.09 5.65
CA LYS A 38 13.12 0.21 6.12
C LYS A 38 13.45 1.68 6.37
N GLY A 39 14.03 1.99 7.53
CA GLY A 39 14.39 3.36 7.92
C GLY A 39 13.63 3.93 9.12
N ALA A 40 12.95 3.10 9.91
CA ALA A 40 12.19 3.50 11.11
C ALA A 40 10.99 4.44 10.84
N LEU A 41 10.46 4.40 9.61
CA LEU A 41 9.21 5.09 9.29
C LEU A 41 8.02 4.27 9.81
N SER A 42 7.23 4.90 10.66
CA SER A 42 5.96 4.38 11.16
C SER A 42 4.84 4.58 10.12
N ALA A 43 3.74 3.85 10.27
CA ALA A 43 2.53 4.08 9.47
C ALA A 43 2.01 5.53 9.58
N ARG A 44 2.24 6.16 10.74
CA ARG A 44 1.93 7.58 10.96
C ARG A 44 2.76 8.48 10.04
N ASP A 45 4.07 8.26 9.96
CA ASP A 45 4.96 9.06 9.12
C ASP A 45 4.54 8.98 7.65
N LEU A 46 4.07 7.81 7.20
CA LEU A 46 3.51 7.64 5.85
C LEU A 46 2.26 8.46 5.62
N GLY A 47 1.36 8.50 6.60
CA GLY A 47 0.18 9.38 6.56
C GLY A 47 0.58 10.85 6.47
N GLU A 48 1.57 11.28 7.26
CA GLU A 48 2.03 12.67 7.33
C GLU A 48 2.68 13.14 6.02
N ILE A 49 3.39 12.26 5.29
CA ILE A 49 3.96 12.58 3.97
C ILE A 49 2.96 12.44 2.80
N GLY A 50 1.69 12.15 3.08
CA GLY A 50 0.65 12.02 2.06
C GLY A 50 0.72 10.72 1.25
N CYS A 51 1.24 9.63 1.84
CA CYS A 51 1.14 8.31 1.24
C CYS A 51 -0.34 7.94 1.03
N GLN A 52 -0.71 7.58 -0.20
CA GLN A 52 -2.09 7.20 -0.55
C GLN A 52 -2.25 5.70 -0.75
N VAL A 53 -1.16 4.98 -0.98
CA VAL A 53 -1.14 3.53 -1.13
C VAL A 53 0.26 3.03 -0.79
N GLU A 54 0.31 1.98 0.04
CA GLU A 54 1.54 1.27 0.40
C GLU A 54 1.69 0.04 -0.49
N LEU A 55 2.94 -0.31 -0.83
CA LEU A 55 3.25 -1.57 -1.51
C LEU A 55 3.92 -2.53 -0.53
N SER A 56 3.29 -3.67 -0.29
CA SER A 56 3.82 -4.70 0.59
C SER A 56 4.31 -5.90 -0.20
N ASN A 57 5.56 -6.33 0.04
CA ASN A 57 6.13 -7.47 -0.66
C ASN A 57 5.67 -8.82 -0.06
N THR A 58 4.95 -9.60 -0.85
CA THR A 58 4.36 -10.88 -0.48
C THR A 58 5.40 -11.94 -0.15
N TYR A 59 6.51 -12.00 -0.90
CA TYR A 59 7.58 -12.98 -0.62
C TYR A 59 8.15 -12.80 0.79
N HIS A 60 8.49 -11.57 1.15
CA HIS A 60 9.03 -11.27 2.46
C HIS A 60 8.02 -11.55 3.57
N LEU A 61 6.76 -11.13 3.40
CA LEU A 61 5.69 -11.41 4.37
C LEU A 61 5.47 -12.90 4.59
N HIS A 62 5.50 -13.71 3.53
CA HIS A 62 5.31 -15.15 3.58
C HIS A 62 6.48 -15.87 4.27
N VAL A 63 7.73 -15.49 3.95
CA VAL A 63 8.92 -16.10 4.58
C VAL A 63 9.04 -15.68 6.05
N ARG A 64 8.76 -14.41 6.36
CA ARG A 64 8.77 -13.88 7.72
C ARG A 64 7.96 -12.57 7.78
N PRO A 65 6.86 -12.52 8.54
CA PRO A 65 6.53 -13.40 9.67
C PRO A 65 5.72 -14.67 9.34
N GLY A 66 5.19 -14.82 8.13
CA GLY A 66 4.28 -15.89 7.73
C GLY A 66 2.83 -15.40 7.58
N ASP A 67 2.16 -15.86 6.52
CA ASP A 67 0.78 -15.47 6.16
C ASP A 67 -0.25 -15.91 7.21
N THR A 68 -0.06 -17.08 7.83
CA THR A 68 -0.95 -17.58 8.89
C THR A 68 -0.92 -16.64 10.10
N LEU A 69 0.27 -16.19 10.53
CA LEU A 69 0.37 -15.25 11.64
C LEU A 69 -0.30 -13.91 11.31
N ILE A 70 -0.04 -13.36 10.11
CA ILE A 70 -0.63 -12.10 9.66
C ILE A 70 -2.16 -12.20 9.65
N ARG A 71 -2.71 -13.31 9.15
CA ARG A 71 -4.16 -13.57 9.16
C ARG A 71 -4.70 -13.61 10.60
N ASP A 72 -4.05 -14.36 11.48
CA ASP A 72 -4.51 -14.55 12.86
C ASP A 72 -4.41 -13.24 13.68
N MET A 73 -3.52 -12.33 13.30
CA MET A 73 -3.42 -10.95 13.83
C MET A 73 -4.46 -9.98 13.25
N GLY A 74 -5.38 -10.47 12.40
CA GLY A 74 -6.47 -9.67 11.83
C GLY A 74 -6.15 -9.05 10.47
N GLY A 75 -5.17 -9.60 9.75
CA GLY A 75 -4.81 -9.20 8.39
C GLY A 75 -3.74 -8.12 8.32
N LEU A 76 -3.26 -7.86 7.10
CA LEU A 76 -2.08 -7.03 6.86
C LEU A 76 -2.23 -5.57 7.32
N HIS A 77 -3.41 -4.96 7.12
CA HIS A 77 -3.70 -3.59 7.59
C HIS A 77 -3.51 -3.46 9.10
N ARG A 78 -4.06 -4.40 9.89
CA ARG A 78 -3.88 -4.42 11.34
C ARG A 78 -2.45 -4.71 11.74
N PHE A 79 -1.80 -5.65 11.05
CA PHE A 79 -0.41 -6.00 11.31
C PHE A 79 0.55 -4.82 11.12
N MET A 80 0.32 -4.00 10.09
CA MET A 80 1.14 -2.84 9.74
C MET A 80 0.66 -1.52 10.35
N THR A 81 -0.44 -1.54 11.10
CA THR A 81 -1.14 -0.34 11.60
C THR A 81 -1.41 0.71 10.52
N TRP A 82 -1.77 0.25 9.32
CA TRP A 82 -2.07 1.09 8.15
C TRP A 82 -3.53 0.90 7.72
N ASP A 83 -4.30 1.98 7.74
CA ASP A 83 -5.73 1.95 7.38
C ASP A 83 -6.00 2.31 5.91
N GLY A 84 -4.96 2.74 5.18
CA GLY A 84 -5.08 3.11 3.77
C GLY A 84 -4.99 1.92 2.82
N PRO A 85 -5.12 2.14 1.50
CA PRO A 85 -4.93 1.12 0.49
C PRO A 85 -3.55 0.45 0.57
N ILE A 86 -3.52 -0.88 0.35
CA ILE A 86 -2.32 -1.69 0.20
C ILE A 86 -2.36 -2.39 -1.16
N LEU A 87 -1.24 -2.34 -1.87
CA LEU A 87 -0.96 -3.18 -3.03
C LEU A 87 0.03 -4.27 -2.61
N THR A 88 -0.33 -5.53 -2.79
CA THR A 88 0.60 -6.66 -2.64
C THR A 88 1.09 -7.10 -4.01
N ASP A 89 2.39 -7.28 -4.17
CA ASP A 89 2.93 -7.98 -5.34
C ASP A 89 2.64 -9.49 -5.25
N SER A 90 2.95 -10.27 -6.29
CA SER A 90 2.69 -11.71 -6.29
C SER A 90 3.76 -12.54 -5.59
N GLY A 91 4.93 -11.95 -5.27
CA GLY A 91 6.05 -12.64 -4.64
C GLY A 91 6.72 -13.73 -5.50
N GLY A 92 6.50 -13.70 -6.82
CA GLY A 92 7.09 -14.62 -7.80
C GLY A 92 8.47 -14.18 -8.27
#